data_AF-A0A1A8KHC6-F1
#
_entry.id   AF-A0A1A8KHC6-F1
#
_cell.length_a   1.000
_cell.length_b   1.000
_cell.length_c   1.000
_cell.angle_alpha   90.00
_cell.angle_beta   90.00
_cell.angle_gamma   90.00
#
_symmetry.space_group_name_H-M   'P 1'
#
loop_
_entity.id
_entity.type
_entity.pdbx_description
1 polymer ?
#
loop_
_entity_poly.entity_id
_entity_poly.type
_entity_poly.pdbx_seq_one_letter_code
_entity_poly.pdbx_strand_id
1 'polypeptide(L)' 'IVRNPAGRIRLYCKGADTVLLERLHPCNQELMTITSDHLNEYAADGLRTLVLAYRDVSEEEWEVWSESHRSA' A
#
# COMPACT_ATOMS: atom_id res chain seq x y z
N ILE A 1 -8.35 -6.32 -0.33
CA ILE A 1 -8.00 -6.87 -1.66
C ILE A 1 -9.27 -6.85 -2.50
N VAL A 2 -9.20 -6.40 -3.74
CA VAL A 2 -10.37 -6.30 -4.63
C VAL A 2 -10.02 -6.77 -6.03
N ARG A 3 -11.02 -7.33 -6.74
CA ARG A 3 -10.95 -7.63 -8.16
C ARG A 3 -11.81 -6.62 -8.92
N ASN A 4 -11.22 -5.96 -9.91
CA ASN A 4 -11.97 -5.00 -10.74
C ASN A 4 -12.75 -5.73 -11.87
N PRO A 5 -13.65 -5.04 -12.59
CA PRO A 5 -14.41 -5.64 -13.69
C PRO A 5 -13.56 -6.21 -14.84
N ALA A 6 -12.31 -5.75 -14.99
CA ALA A 6 -11.36 -6.29 -15.96
C ALA A 6 -10.60 -7.53 -15.45
N GLY A 7 -10.98 -8.07 -14.29
CA GLY A 7 -10.38 -9.25 -13.69
C GLY A 7 -9.08 -9.00 -12.92
N ARG A 8 -8.53 -7.78 -12.92
CA ARG A 8 -7.28 -7.46 -12.21
C ARG A 8 -7.49 -7.44 -10.71
N ILE A 9 -6.60 -8.09 -9.96
CA ILE A 9 -6.61 -8.12 -8.50
C ILE A 9 -5.64 -7.08 -7.97
N ARG A 10 -6.09 -6.29 -6.99
CA ARG A 10 -5.26 -5.29 -6.33
C ARG A 10 -5.45 -5.33 -4.82
N LEU A 11 -4.32 -5.33 -4.11
CA LEU A 11 -4.25 -5.05 -2.68
C LEU A 11 -4.09 -3.55 -2.50
N TYR A 12 -5.04 -2.91 -1.84
CA TYR A 12 -4.91 -1.54 -1.35
C TYR A 12 -4.64 -1.58 0.15
N CYS A 13 -3.71 -0.75 0.63
CA CYS A 13 -3.38 -0.62 2.04
C CYS A 13 -3.27 0.86 2.40
N LYS A 14 -3.92 1.26 3.51
CA LYS A 14 -3.82 2.61 4.07
C LYS A 14 -3.38 2.55 5.52
N GLY A 15 -2.60 3.53 5.97
CA GLY A 15 -2.05 3.52 7.32
C GLY A 15 -1.09 4.67 7.58
N ALA A 16 -0.43 4.62 8.74
CA ALA A 16 0.62 5.58 9.09
C ALA A 16 1.84 5.40 8.17
N ASP A 17 2.49 6.51 7.88
CA ASP A 17 3.72 6.61 7.09
C ASP A 17 4.85 5.71 7.61
N THR A 18 5.11 5.75 8.91
CA THR A 18 6.10 4.91 9.62
C THR A 18 5.87 3.42 9.40
N VAL A 19 4.63 2.97 9.20
CA VAL A 19 4.32 1.56 8.96
C VAL A 19 4.31 1.24 7.46
N LEU A 20 3.73 2.12 6.64
CA LEU A 20 3.50 1.82 5.23
C LEU A 20 4.77 1.97 4.39
N LEU A 21 5.58 3.02 4.63
CA LEU A 21 6.76 3.31 3.82
C LEU A 21 7.83 2.22 3.96
N GLU A 22 7.99 1.62 5.14
CA GLU A 22 8.90 0.49 5.39
C GLU A 22 8.53 -0.78 4.62
N ARG A 23 7.27 -0.90 4.16
CA ARG A 23 6.75 -2.08 3.44
C ARG A 23 6.73 -1.89 1.93
N LEU A 24 7.14 -0.72 1.43
CA LEU A 24 7.19 -0.44 0.00
C LEU A 24 8.44 -1.05 -0.65
N HIS A 25 8.29 -1.40 -1.93
CA HIS A 25 9.43 -1.82 -2.73
C HIS A 25 10.39 -0.64 -2.95
N PRO A 26 11.72 -0.82 -2.85
CA PRO A 26 12.70 0.27 -2.93
C PRO A 26 12.91 0.83 -4.35
N CYS A 27 12.08 0.48 -5.32
CA CYS A 27 12.25 0.93 -6.72
C CYS A 27 11.89 2.41 -6.92
N ASN A 28 11.13 3.00 -5.98
CA ASN A 28 10.59 4.35 -6.12
C ASN A 28 11.11 5.30 -5.02
N GLN A 29 12.40 5.23 -4.70
CA GLN A 29 13.00 6.02 -3.60
C GLN A 29 12.76 7.52 -3.73
N GLU A 30 12.89 8.08 -4.94
CA GLU A 30 12.66 9.52 -5.18
C GLU A 30 11.23 9.94 -4.81
N LEU A 31 10.23 9.18 -5.25
CA LEU A 31 8.83 9.45 -4.91
C LEU A 31 8.55 9.25 -3.42
N MET A 32 9.23 8.28 -2.78
CA MET A 32 9.13 8.08 -1.33
C MET A 32 9.66 9.30 -0.57
N THR A 33 10.81 9.86 -0.98
CA THR A 33 11.36 11.08 -0.38
C THR A 33 10.39 12.25 -0.53
N ILE A 34 9.93 12.55 -1.76
CA ILE A 34 9.00 13.65 -2.02
C ILE A 34 7.70 13.50 -1.21
N THR A 35 7.15 12.28 -1.16
CA THR A 35 5.92 12.01 -0.39
C THR A 35 6.15 12.21 1.10
N SER A 36 7.31 11.82 1.63
CA SER A 36 7.67 11.99 3.04
C SER A 36 7.80 13.46 3.42
N ASP A 37 8.39 14.28 2.56
CA ASP A 37 8.50 15.72 2.77
C ASP A 37 7.12 16.39 2.88
N HIS A 38 6.19 16.07 1.97
CA HIS A 38 4.82 16.57 2.04
C HIS A 38 4.06 16.09 3.30
N LEU A 39 4.28 14.84 3.73
CA LEU A 39 3.67 14.32 4.95
C LEU A 39 4.15 15.09 6.18
N ASN A 40 5.44 15.45 6.24
CA ASN A 40 6.01 16.26 7.30
C ASN A 40 5.43 17.68 7.31
N GLU A 41 5.26 18.31 6.15
CA GLU A 41 4.63 19.63 6.03
C GLU A 41 3.18 19.59 6.53
N TYR A 42 2.39 18.62 6.08
CA TYR A 42 0.99 18.48 6.54
C TYR A 42 0.89 18.17 8.04
N ALA A 43 1.82 17.38 8.58
CA ALA A 43 1.87 17.12 10.01
C ALA A 43 2.22 18.38 10.82
N ALA A 44 3.12 19.23 10.31
CA ALA A 44 3.46 20.51 10.93
C ALA A 44 2.25 21.47 10.99
N ASP A 45 1.37 21.40 10.00
CA ASP A 45 0.09 22.13 9.97
C ASP A 45 -1.00 21.50 10.86
N GLY A 46 -0.70 20.38 11.54
CA GLY A 46 -1.64 19.68 12.41
C GLY A 46 -2.67 18.82 11.68
N LEU A 47 -2.47 18.54 10.39
CA LEU A 47 -3.35 17.68 9.60
C LEU A 47 -3.12 16.21 9.93
N ARG A 48 -4.21 15.44 9.96
CA ARG A 48 -4.13 13.98 10.05
C ARG A 48 -3.84 13.42 8.66
N THR A 49 -2.66 12.83 8.49
CA THR A 49 -2.23 12.21 7.24
C THR A 49 -2.39 10.69 7.28
N LEU A 50 -2.61 10.09 6.12
CA LEU A 50 -2.54 8.65 5.90
C LEU A 50 -1.80 8.42 4.58
N VAL A 51 -0.96 7.39 4.55
CA VAL A 51 -0.34 6.90 3.31
C VAL A 51 -1.23 5.84 2.71
N LEU A 52 -1.42 5.91 1.39
CA LEU A 52 -2.13 4.90 0.61
C LEU A 52 -1.16 4.27 -0.38
N ALA A 53 -1.07 2.95 -0.36
CA ALA A 53 -0.31 2.17 -1.33
C ALA A 53 -1.18 1.09 -1.96
N TYR A 54 -0.74 0.61 -3.12
CA TYR A 54 -1.32 -0.56 -3.74
C TYR A 54 -0.25 -1.48 -4.31
N ARG A 55 -0.61 -2.76 -4.42
CA ARG A 55 0.15 -3.78 -5.15
C ARG A 55 -0.80 -4.54 -6.06
N ASP A 56 -0.42 -4.72 -7.32
CA ASP A 56 -1.10 -5.67 -8.20
C ASP A 56 -0.74 -7.08 -7.74
N VAL A 57 -1.75 -7.96 -7.69
CA VAL A 57 -1.61 -9.36 -7.24
C VAL A 57 -1.95 -10.25 -8.42
N SER A 58 -1.10 -11.24 -8.71
CA SER A 58 -1.40 -12.22 -9.75
C SER A 58 -2.52 -13.18 -9.32
N GLU A 59 -3.12 -13.89 -10.27
CA GLU A 59 -4.13 -14.91 -9.93
C GLU A 59 -3.53 -16.02 -9.06
N GLU A 60 -2.33 -16.49 -9.40
CA GLU A 60 -1.60 -17.53 -8.66
C GLU A 60 -1.29 -17.08 -7.21
N GLU A 61 -0.78 -15.86 -7.03
CA GLU A 61 -0.54 -15.30 -5.69
C GLU A 61 -1.84 -15.21 -4.87
N TRP A 62 -2.95 -14.84 -5.52
CA TRP A 62 -4.25 -14.73 -4.87
C TRP A 62 -4.80 -16.09 -4.46
N GLU A 63 -4.71 -17.10 -5.31
CA GLU A 63 -5.18 -18.46 -5.02
C GLU A 63 -4.48 -19.02 -3.78
N VAL A 64 -3.13 -18.99 -3.78
CA VAL A 64 -2.31 -19.45 -2.66
C VAL A 64 -2.63 -18.69 -1.37
N TRP A 65 -2.69 -17.35 -1.45
CA TRP A 65 -2.98 -16.53 -0.27
C TRP A 65 -4.39 -16.78 0.26
N SER A 66 -5.39 -16.90 -0.61
CA SER A 66 -6.79 -17.09 -0.22
C SER A 66 -7.04 -18.45 0.42
N GLU A 67 -6.35 -19.50 -0.02
CA GLU A 67 -6.41 -20.83 0.60
C GLU A 67 -5.79 -20.83 1.99
N SER A 68 -4.60 -20.25 2.13
CA SER A 68 -3.95 -20.09 3.44
C SER A 68 -4.80 -19.27 4.40
N HIS A 69 -5.40 -18.16 3.95
CA HIS A 69 -6.22 -17.29 4.78
C HIS A 69 -7.55 -17.94 5.22
N ARG A 70 -8.16 -18.79 4.38
CA ARG A 70 -9.38 -19.54 4.76
C ARG A 70 -9.10 -20.63 5.81
N SER A 71 -7.87 -21.10 5.90
CA SER A 71 -7.47 -22.19 6.78
C SER A 71 -6.90 -21.71 8.12
N ALA A 72 -6.77 -20.38 8.31
CA ALA A 72 -6.27 -19.72 9.51
C ALA A 72 -7.43 -19.26 10.41
#